data_AF-A0A915AGJ2-F1
#
_entry.id   AF-A0A915AGJ2-F1
#
_cell.length_a   1.000
_cell.length_b   1.000
_cell.length_c   1.000
_cell.angle_alpha   90.00
_cell.angle_beta   90.00
_cell.angle_gamma   90.00
#
_symmetry.space_group_name_H-M   'P 1'
#
loop_
_entity.id
_entity.type
_entity.pdbx_description
1 polymer ?
#
loop_
_entity_poly.entity_id
_entity_poly.type
_entity_poly.pdbx_seq_one_letter_code
_entity_poly.pdbx_strand_id
1 'polypeptide(L)'
;MYIWEWRRRYRQAMRSWRPPVNMSYAQASRRRLFISFILFFIGWKIIGITLNESLFYKRDEVTGEMRLFSPAEMKQRLLDKMEKPPELPPSVSKPFPLDD
;
A
#
# COMPACT_ATOMS: atom_id res chain seq x y z
N MET A 1 38.64 9.20 18.26
CA MET A 1 38.78 10.53 17.60
C MET A 1 37.98 10.64 16.30
N TYR A 2 38.08 9.68 15.36
CA TYR A 2 37.42 9.74 14.04
C TYR A 2 35.88 9.91 14.02
N ILE A 3 35.15 9.25 14.92
CA ILE A 3 33.67 9.29 14.95
C ILE A 3 33.14 10.71 15.22
N TRP A 4 33.86 11.47 16.05
CA TRP A 4 33.41 12.79 16.50
C TRP A 4 33.60 13.84 15.40
N GLU A 5 34.69 13.77 14.65
CA GLU A 5 34.94 14.61 13.48
C GLU A 5 33.93 14.34 12.36
N TRP A 6 33.61 13.05 12.12
CA TRP A 6 32.60 12.66 11.13
C TRP A 6 31.21 13.19 11.48
N ARG A 7 30.79 13.06 12.75
CA ARG A 7 29.52 13.60 13.23
C ARG A 7 29.47 15.13 13.10
N ARG A 8 30.60 15.81 13.28
CA ARG A 8 30.70 17.27 13.12
C ARG A 8 30.57 17.68 11.65
N ARG A 9 31.33 17.06 10.74
CA ARG A 9 31.24 17.29 9.29
C ARG A 9 29.84 17.00 8.77
N TYR A 10 29.23 15.89 9.19
CA TYR A 10 27.87 15.54 8.83
C TYR A 10 26.85 16.60 9.25
N ARG A 11 26.93 17.11 10.49
CA ARG A 11 26.04 18.19 10.96
C ARG A 11 26.26 19.53 10.24
N GLN A 12 27.49 19.83 9.83
CA GLN A 12 27.78 21.02 9.04
C GLN A 12 27.25 20.87 7.61
N ALA A 13 27.46 19.72 6.98
CA ALA A 13 26.90 19.39 5.67
C ALA A 13 25.35 19.43 5.67
N MET A 14 24.72 18.92 6.72
CA MET A 14 23.25 19.03 6.86
C MET A 14 22.75 20.47 6.98
N ARG A 15 23.52 21.36 7.63
CA ARG A 15 23.18 22.78 7.72
C ARG A 15 23.41 23.52 6.41
N SER A 16 24.48 23.22 5.68
CA SER A 16 24.76 23.85 4.39
C SER A 16 23.82 23.38 3.28
N TRP A 17 23.31 22.15 3.36
CA TRP A 17 22.39 21.61 2.36
C TRP A 17 21.02 22.30 2.40
N ARG A 18 20.57 22.77 3.57
CA ARG A 18 19.31 23.51 3.68
C ARG A 18 19.62 24.96 4.04
N PRO A 19 19.85 25.85 3.05
CA PRO A 19 19.93 27.27 3.33
C PRO A 19 18.66 27.69 4.09
N PRO A 20 18.75 28.60 5.08
CA PRO A 20 17.58 29.10 5.78
C PRO A 20 16.69 29.80 4.75
N VAL A 21 15.63 29.11 4.34
CA VAL A 21 14.64 29.68 3.43
C VAL A 21 13.72 30.54 4.30
N ASN A 22 13.84 31.86 4.17
CA ASN A 22 12.87 32.80 4.72
C ASN A 22 11.57 32.66 3.92
N MET A 23 10.84 31.56 4.18
CA MET A 23 9.66 31.18 3.43
C MET A 23 8.43 31.68 4.19
N SER A 24 7.62 32.49 3.52
CA SER A 24 6.34 32.92 4.09
C SER A 24 5.43 31.72 4.31
N TYR A 25 4.59 31.78 5.35
CA TYR A 25 3.61 30.73 5.65
C TYR A 25 2.76 30.36 4.42
N ALA A 26 2.37 31.35 3.62
CA ALA A 26 1.59 31.16 2.39
C ALA A 26 2.35 30.38 1.31
N GLN A 27 3.68 30.53 1.23
CA GLN A 27 4.50 29.76 0.29
C GLN A 27 4.67 28.33 0.79
N ALA A 28 4.88 28.15 2.09
CA ALA A 28 5.06 26.84 2.70
C ALA A 28 3.79 25.97 2.55
N SER A 29 2.60 26.56 2.74
CA SER A 29 1.33 25.87 2.56
C SER A 29 1.10 25.46 1.10
N ARG A 30 1.35 26.36 0.14
CA ARG A 30 1.26 26.05 -1.31
C ARG A 30 2.18 24.91 -1.72
N ARG A 31 3.44 24.93 -1.26
CA ARG A 31 4.41 23.86 -1.55
C ARG A 31 3.98 22.53 -0.98
N ARG A 32 3.49 22.50 0.27
CA ARG A 32 2.97 21.27 0.89
C ARG A 32 1.77 20.72 0.12
N LEU A 33 0.84 21.59 -0.28
CA LEU A 33 -0.35 21.21 -1.05
C LEU A 33 0.05 20.60 -2.40
N PHE A 34 1.00 21.21 -3.10
CA PHE A 34 1.50 20.68 -4.37
C PHE A 34 2.21 19.33 -4.19
N ILE A 35 3.05 19.19 -3.16
CA ILE A 35 3.72 17.92 -2.84
C ILE A 35 2.70 16.84 -2.47
N SER A 36 1.70 17.14 -1.63
CA SER A 36 0.67 16.17 -1.25
C SER A 36 -0.18 15.75 -2.44
N PHE A 37 -0.48 16.69 -3.35
CA PHE A 37 -1.21 16.38 -4.58
C PHE A 37 -0.43 15.42 -5.47
N ILE A 38 0.86 15.67 -5.70
CA ILE A 38 1.71 14.76 -6.49
C ILE A 38 1.84 13.39 -5.81
N LEU A 39 2.08 13.37 -4.50
CA LEU A 39 2.18 12.11 -3.75
C LEU A 39 0.89 11.29 -3.83
N PHE A 40 -0.26 11.97 -3.77
CA PHE A 40 -1.56 11.33 -3.91
C PHE A 40 -1.71 10.65 -5.28
N PHE A 41 -1.33 11.32 -6.36
CA PHE A 41 -1.38 10.71 -7.71
C PHE A 41 -0.45 9.50 -7.84
N ILE A 42 0.77 9.60 -7.30
CA ILE A 42 1.72 8.48 -7.31
C ILE A 42 1.16 7.30 -6.51
N GLY A 43 0.69 7.54 -5.30
CA GLY A 43 0.08 6.52 -4.45
C GLY A 43 -1.14 5.88 -5.11
N TRP A 44 -2.03 6.70 -5.68
CA TRP A 44 -3.20 6.23 -6.42
C TRP A 44 -2.82 5.33 -7.60
N LYS A 45 -1.80 5.70 -8.37
CA LYS A 45 -1.30 4.88 -9.49
C LYS A 45 -0.72 3.55 -9.01
N ILE A 46 0.06 3.56 -7.93
CA ILE A 46 0.60 2.33 -7.34
C ILE A 46 -0.54 1.43 -6.87
N ILE A 47 -1.53 1.98 -6.15
CA ILE A 47 -2.70 1.24 -5.70
C ILE A 47 -3.45 0.61 -6.88
N GLY A 48 -3.69 1.39 -7.94
CA GLY A 48 -4.34 0.90 -9.16
C GLY A 48 -3.57 -0.24 -9.83
N ILE A 49 -2.23 -0.15 -9.89
CA ILE A 49 -1.39 -1.22 -10.43
C ILE A 49 -1.43 -2.46 -9.52
N THR A 50 -1.30 -2.29 -8.20
CA THR A 50 -1.34 -3.42 -7.27
C THR A 50 -2.70 -4.12 -7.24
N LEU A 51 -3.79 -3.36 -7.32
CA LEU A 51 -5.12 -3.93 -7.41
C LEU A 51 -5.31 -4.67 -8.73
N ASN A 52 -4.82 -4.11 -9.84
CA ASN A 52 -4.84 -4.77 -11.13
C ASN A 52 -4.04 -6.09 -11.09
N GLU A 53 -2.82 -6.06 -10.57
CA GLU A 53 -1.97 -7.24 -10.41
C GLU A 53 -2.67 -8.31 -9.56
N SER A 54 -3.18 -7.93 -8.38
CA SER A 54 -3.82 -8.87 -7.45
C SER A 54 -5.14 -9.45 -7.96
N LEU A 55 -5.90 -8.71 -8.77
CA LEU A 55 -7.19 -9.16 -9.30
C LEU A 55 -7.05 -9.91 -10.61
N PHE A 56 -6.10 -9.51 -11.46
CA PHE A 56 -6.00 -9.99 -12.84
C PHE A 56 -4.89 -10.99 -13.10
N TYR A 57 -3.91 -11.16 -12.20
CA TYR A 57 -2.79 -12.07 -12.43
C TYR A 57 -2.71 -13.17 -11.37
N LYS A 58 -2.70 -14.44 -11.83
CA LYS A 58 -2.31 -15.60 -11.03
C LYS A 58 -0.90 -16.00 -11.50
N ARG A 59 -0.02 -16.33 -10.54
CA ARG A 59 1.28 -16.94 -10.86
C ARG A 59 1.01 -18.38 -11.27
N ASP A 60 1.29 -18.75 -12.51
CA ASP A 60 1.22 -20.16 -12.92
C ASP A 60 2.37 -20.94 -12.25
N GLU A 61 2.04 -21.99 -11.50
CA GLU A 61 3.00 -22.73 -10.66
C GLU A 61 4.00 -23.56 -11.47
N VAL A 62 3.72 -23.81 -12.75
CA VAL A 62 4.53 -24.64 -13.64
C VAL A 62 5.54 -23.81 -14.45
N THR A 63 5.13 -22.62 -14.90
CA THR A 63 5.91 -21.75 -15.81
C THR A 63 6.40 -20.46 -15.17
N GLY A 64 5.83 -20.06 -14.03
CA GLY A 64 6.19 -18.81 -13.34
C GLY A 64 5.74 -17.53 -14.06
N GLU A 65 5.03 -17.65 -15.19
CA GLU A 65 4.55 -16.52 -15.98
C GLU A 65 3.29 -15.91 -15.38
N MET A 66 3.17 -14.59 -15.52
CA MET A 66 2.01 -13.81 -15.12
C MET A 66 0.95 -13.90 -16.22
N ARG A 67 -0.08 -14.73 -16.02
CA ARG A 67 -1.18 -14.87 -16.98
C ARG A 67 -2.38 -14.01 -16.57
N LEU A 68 -2.93 -13.25 -17.52
CA LEU A 68 -4.15 -12.47 -17.37
C LEU A 68 -5.38 -13.39 -17.27
N PHE A 69 -6.28 -13.11 -16.33
CA PHE A 69 -7.57 -13.80 -16.22
C PHE A 69 -8.41 -13.67 -17.49
N SER A 70 -8.92 -14.80 -17.99
CA SER A 70 -10.00 -14.80 -18.97
C SER A 70 -11.33 -14.41 -18.29
N PRO A 71 -12.19 -13.59 -18.93
CA PRO A 71 -13.48 -13.18 -18.36
C PRO A 71 -14.39 -14.36 -17.94
N ALA A 72 -14.27 -15.51 -18.60
CA ALA A 72 -15.03 -16.71 -18.28
C ALA A 72 -14.60 -17.36 -16.94
N GLU A 73 -13.29 -17.42 -16.70
CA GLU A 73 -12.72 -17.98 -15.46
C GLU A 73 -13.03 -17.09 -14.25
N MET A 74 -13.07 -15.76 -14.47
CA MET A 74 -13.43 -14.80 -13.42
C MET A 74 -14.88 -14.99 -12.96
N LYS A 75 -15.82 -15.23 -13.90
CA LYS A 75 -17.22 -15.52 -13.59
C LYS A 75 -17.38 -16.83 -12.80
N GLN A 76 -16.64 -17.87 -13.17
CA GLN A 76 -16.69 -19.16 -12.46
C GLN A 76 -16.21 -19.01 -11.00
N ARG A 77 -15.14 -18.25 -10.74
CA ARG A 77 -14.69 -18.01 -9.36
C ARG A 77 -15.67 -17.19 -8.52
N LEU A 78 -16.39 -16.25 -9.14
CA LEU A 78 -17.43 -15.50 -8.44
C LEU A 78 -18.59 -16.42 -8.06
N LEU A 79 -18.97 -17.34 -8.95
CA LEU A 79 -19.99 -18.35 -8.68
C LEU A 79 -19.53 -19.32 -7.59
N ASP A 80 -18.31 -19.85 -7.65
CA ASP A 80 -17.74 -20.73 -6.61
C ASP A 80 -17.72 -20.05 -5.23
N LYS A 81 -17.38 -18.76 -5.17
CA LYS A 81 -17.41 -17.98 -3.92
C LYS A 81 -18.83 -17.72 -3.40
N MET A 82 -19.83 -17.67 -4.28
CA MET A 82 -21.23 -17.53 -3.89
C MET A 82 -21.83 -18.86 -3.45
N GLU A 83 -21.43 -19.95 -4.08
CA GLU A 83 -21.95 -21.30 -3.81
C GLU A 83 -21.32 -21.93 -2.57
N LYS A 84 -20.08 -21.58 -2.25
CA LYS A 84 -19.41 -22.01 -1.02
C LYS A 84 -19.50 -20.92 0.05
N PRO A 85 -20.47 -20.98 0.99
CA PRO A 85 -20.46 -20.07 2.13
C PRO A 85 -19.14 -20.22 2.89
N PRO A 86 -18.58 -19.13 3.45
CA PRO A 86 -17.33 -19.23 4.19
C PRO A 86 -17.49 -20.29 5.28
N GLU A 87 -16.62 -21.30 5.26
CA GLU A 87 -16.57 -22.32 6.30
C GLU A 87 -16.33 -21.58 7.62
N LEU A 88 -17.40 -21.40 8.39
CA LEU A 88 -17.33 -20.76 9.69
C LEU A 88 -16.39 -21.61 10.55
N PRO A 89 -15.47 -21.00 11.31
CA PRO A 89 -14.65 -21.76 12.23
C PRO A 89 -15.57 -22.55 13.17
N PRO A 90 -15.20 -23.80 13.53
CA PRO A 90 -16.06 -24.71 14.30
C PRO A 90 -16.44 -24.20 15.71
N SER A 91 -15.95 -23.03 16.12
CA SER A 91 -16.20 -22.43 17.43
C SER A 91 -17.52 -21.67 17.56
N VAL A 92 -18.26 -21.40 16.47
CA VAL A 92 -19.50 -20.59 16.50
C VAL A 92 -20.76 -21.47 16.68
N SER A 93 -20.62 -22.79 16.77
CA SER A 93 -21.76 -23.72 16.88
C SER A 93 -22.24 -24.00 18.31
N LYS A 94 -21.66 -23.36 19.33
CA LYS A 94 -22.24 -23.47 20.69
C LYS A 94 -23.41 -22.49 20.79
N PRO A 95 -24.66 -22.96 20.91
CA PRO A 95 -25.75 -22.05 21.24
C PRO A 95 -25.40 -21.35 22.55
N PHE A 96 -25.44 -20.02 22.52
CA PHE A 96 -25.40 -19.22 23.74
C PHE A 96 -26.50 -19.76 24.66
N PRO A 97 -26.20 -20.14 25.92
CA PRO A 97 -27.25 -20.47 26.86
C PRO A 97 -28.10 -19.21 27.04
N LEU A 98 -29.35 -19.28 26.59
CA LEU A 98 -30.39 -18.37 27.02
C LEU A 98 -30.78 -18.89 28.40
N ASP A 99 -30.34 -18.21 29.44
CA ASP A 99 -30.79 -18.46 30.80
C ASP A 99 -32.31 -18.16 30.86
N ASP A 100 -33.11 -19.18 31.17
CA ASP A 100 -34.56 -19.09 31.47
C ASP A 100 -34.81 -18.37 32.81
#